data_AF-A0A3M7FHU3-F1
#
_entry.id   AF-A0A3M7FHU3-F1
#
_cell.length_a   1.000
_cell.length_b   1.000
_cell.length_c   1.000
_cell.angle_alpha   90.00
_cell.angle_beta   90.00
_cell.angle_gamma   90.00
#
_symmetry.space_group_name_H-M   'P 1'
#
loop_
_entity.id
_entity.type
_entity.pdbx_description
1 polymer ?
#
loop_
_entity_poly.entity_id
_entity_poly.type
_entity_poly.pdbx_seq_one_letter_code
_entity_poly.pdbx_strand_id
1 'polypeptide(L)'
;MDIAESLLPGVSSEDQLLFVICLIVVVTLDVIIKHCVGQVKVGKKKTRRCGKDIDPVVTLTAVSELKNLSSNERRQRALLEKIAEDTVCTREDWKYPHRTQVPKIVEKWLTEAKALEETILMVLSKQAKREYTDDECKYAAHQCKYTDDAYDADYWSIV
;
A
#
# COMPACT_ATOMS: atom_id res chain seq x y z
N MET A 1 -22.97 6.53 1.57
CA MET A 1 -21.59 7.07 1.56
C MET A 1 -20.72 5.89 1.18
N ASP A 2 -19.84 6.05 0.19
CA ASP A 2 -18.97 4.97 -0.27
C ASP A 2 -18.01 4.58 0.86
N ILE A 3 -17.96 3.29 1.22
CA ILE A 3 -17.10 2.78 2.30
C ILE A 3 -15.64 3.13 1.98
N ALA A 4 -15.23 3.03 0.72
CA ALA A 4 -13.86 3.35 0.30
C ALA A 4 -13.51 4.83 0.55
N GLU A 5 -14.41 5.74 0.20
CA GLU A 5 -14.22 7.18 0.41
C GLU A 5 -14.23 7.55 1.91
N SER A 6 -15.00 6.82 2.73
CA SER A 6 -15.04 7.01 4.17
C SER A 6 -13.75 6.60 4.88
N LEU A 7 -13.07 5.58 4.36
CA LEU A 7 -11.81 5.07 4.92
C LEU A 7 -10.59 5.84 4.40
N LEU A 8 -10.59 6.21 3.12
CA LEU A 8 -9.54 6.99 2.47
C LEU A 8 -10.14 8.04 1.54
N PRO A 9 -10.18 9.32 1.96
CA PRO A 9 -10.71 10.40 1.13
C PRO A 9 -10.00 10.48 -0.23
N GLY A 10 -10.76 10.39 -1.31
CA GLY A 10 -10.23 10.41 -2.68
C GLY A 10 -9.97 9.03 -3.29
N VAL A 11 -10.44 7.94 -2.65
CA VAL A 11 -10.61 6.62 -3.26
C VAL A 11 -12.09 6.42 -3.59
N SER A 12 -12.40 5.96 -4.81
CA SER A 12 -13.76 5.96 -5.37
C SER A 12 -14.37 4.57 -5.59
N SER A 13 -13.67 3.51 -5.18
CA SER A 13 -14.21 2.14 -5.20
C SER A 13 -13.41 1.22 -4.27
N GLU A 14 -13.99 0.09 -3.90
CA GLU A 14 -13.34 -0.93 -3.07
C GLU A 14 -12.16 -1.61 -3.77
N ASP A 15 -12.24 -1.84 -5.08
CA ASP A 15 -11.11 -2.34 -5.88
C ASP A 15 -9.92 -1.37 -5.81
N GLN A 16 -10.18 -0.06 -5.91
CA GLN A 16 -9.13 0.95 -5.76
C GLN A 16 -8.61 1.03 -4.32
N LEU A 17 -9.49 0.79 -3.34
CA LEU A 17 -9.12 0.79 -1.92
C LEU A 17 -8.10 -0.32 -1.62
N LEU A 18 -8.32 -1.54 -2.13
CA LEU A 18 -7.39 -2.64 -1.91
C LEU A 18 -5.99 -2.32 -2.43
N PHE A 19 -5.89 -1.81 -3.67
CA PHE A 19 -4.61 -1.40 -4.23
C PHE A 19 -3.93 -0.30 -3.40
N VAL A 20 -4.67 0.73 -2.98
CA VAL A 20 -4.13 1.82 -2.16
C VAL A 20 -3.66 1.31 -0.79
N ILE A 21 -4.38 0.39 -0.16
CA ILE A 21 -3.95 -0.26 1.09
C ILE A 21 -2.65 -1.04 0.86
N CYS A 22 -2.56 -1.83 -0.22
CA CYS A 22 -1.34 -2.55 -0.57
C CYS A 22 -0.15 -1.60 -0.74
N LEU A 23 -0.39 -0.46 -1.38
CA LEU A 23 0.60 0.59 -1.57
C LEU A 23 1.05 1.21 -0.24
N ILE A 24 0.12 1.53 0.68
CA ILE A 24 0.45 2.02 2.02
C ILE A 24 1.36 1.03 2.75
N VAL A 25 1.02 -0.27 2.72
CA VAL A 25 1.81 -1.32 3.37
C VAL A 25 3.22 -1.41 2.77
N VAL A 26 3.32 -1.47 1.44
CA VAL A 26 4.62 -1.56 0.74
C VAL A 26 5.51 -0.37 1.06
N VAL A 27 4.98 0.85 0.94
CA VAL A 27 5.78 2.06 1.19
C VAL A 27 6.19 2.15 2.66
N THR A 28 5.27 1.86 3.58
CA THR A 28 5.55 1.87 5.02
C THR A 28 6.66 0.89 5.38
N LEU A 29 6.58 -0.35 4.88
CA LEU A 29 7.63 -1.35 5.11
C LEU A 29 8.96 -0.91 4.51
N ASP A 30 8.96 -0.36 3.29
CA ASP A 30 10.19 0.08 2.63
C ASP A 30 10.86 1.20 3.40
N VAL A 31 10.08 2.20 3.82
CA VAL A 31 10.55 3.39 4.54
C VAL A 31 11.04 3.06 5.95
N ILE A 32 10.28 2.27 6.72
CA ILE A 32 10.64 1.93 8.10
C ILE A 32 11.84 0.97 8.14
N ILE A 33 11.89 -0.04 7.26
CA ILE A 33 12.94 -1.07 7.31
C ILE A 33 14.28 -0.53 6.76
N LYS A 34 14.26 0.41 5.80
CA LYS A 34 15.46 0.76 5.05
C LYS A 34 16.15 2.03 5.54
N HIS A 35 15.54 2.77 6.46
CA HIS A 35 15.93 4.12 6.93
C HIS A 35 16.10 5.14 5.79
N CYS A 36 17.01 4.89 4.86
CA CYS A 36 17.08 5.51 3.54
C CYS A 36 16.70 4.51 2.44
N VAL A 37 15.66 4.86 1.66
CA VAL A 37 15.18 4.01 0.55
C VAL A 37 16.05 4.11 -0.72
N GLY A 38 17.03 5.02 -0.71
CA GLY A 38 17.95 5.25 -1.81
C GLY A 38 19.02 4.17 -2.01
N GLN A 39 19.59 4.15 -3.22
CA GLN A 39 20.66 3.25 -3.63
C GLN A 39 21.95 3.99 -3.99
N VAL A 40 23.09 3.34 -3.75
CA VAL A 40 24.43 3.84 -4.06
C VAL A 40 25.09 2.89 -5.05
N LYS A 41 25.74 3.41 -6.09
CA LYS A 41 26.54 2.59 -7.01
C LYS A 41 27.81 2.08 -6.33
N VAL A 42 28.04 0.78 -6.41
CA VAL A 42 29.28 0.11 -5.95
C VAL A 42 30.11 -0.39 -7.14
N GLY A 43 29.78 0.04 -8.34
CA GLY A 43 30.44 -0.35 -9.58
C GLY A 43 29.66 0.11 -10.81
N LYS A 44 30.06 -0.36 -12.00
CA LYS A 44 29.41 0.06 -13.28
C LYS A 44 27.95 -0.41 -13.37
N LYS A 45 27.63 -1.60 -12.86
CA LYS A 45 26.29 -2.24 -12.95
C LYS A 45 25.68 -2.65 -11.60
N LYS A 46 26.36 -2.40 -10.49
CA LYS A 46 25.91 -2.83 -9.16
C LYS A 46 25.51 -1.62 -8.32
N THR A 47 24.35 -1.73 -7.69
CA THR A 47 23.87 -0.81 -6.66
C THR A 47 23.74 -1.54 -5.32
N ARG A 48 23.91 -0.81 -4.22
CA ARG A 48 23.64 -1.26 -2.85
C ARG A 48 22.73 -0.25 -2.17
N ARG A 49 22.15 -0.61 -1.03
CA ARG A 49 21.37 0.33 -0.20
C ARG A 49 22.27 1.46 0.35
N CYS A 50 21.74 2.67 0.54
CA CYS A 50 22.46 3.79 1.18
C CYS A 50 22.95 3.37 2.58
N GLY A 51 22.12 2.64 3.34
CA GLY A 51 22.48 2.12 4.67
C GLY A 51 22.73 3.21 5.71
N LYS A 52 22.33 4.45 5.42
CA LYS A 52 22.35 5.58 6.34
C LYS A 52 20.99 5.76 6.95
N ASP A 53 21.00 6.22 8.19
CA ASP A 53 19.79 6.59 8.88
C ASP A 53 19.26 7.92 8.36
N ILE A 54 17.95 7.96 8.20
CA ILE A 54 17.19 9.19 8.03
C ILE A 54 16.57 9.50 9.38
N ASP A 55 16.39 10.79 9.66
CA ASP A 55 15.74 11.25 10.87
C ASP A 55 14.39 10.53 11.07
N PRO A 56 14.16 9.87 12.22
CA PRO A 56 12.91 9.18 12.50
C PRO A 56 11.67 10.07 12.34
N VAL A 57 11.78 11.38 12.59
CA VAL A 57 10.69 12.34 12.39
C VAL A 57 10.32 12.44 10.90
N VAL A 58 11.31 12.43 10.00
CA VAL A 58 11.07 12.44 8.56
C VAL A 58 10.42 11.13 8.12
N THR A 59 10.90 9.99 8.62
CA THR A 59 10.30 8.67 8.37
C THR A 59 8.84 8.62 8.82
N LEU A 60 8.54 9.09 10.04
CA LEU A 60 7.17 9.10 10.58
C LEU A 60 6.26 10.08 9.83
N THR A 61 6.78 11.24 9.43
CA THR A 61 6.04 12.22 8.63
C THR A 61 5.68 11.63 7.27
N ALA A 62 6.65 11.01 6.58
CA ALA A 62 6.44 10.33 5.31
C ALA A 62 5.38 9.23 5.40
N VAL A 63 5.41 8.42 6.45
CA VAL A 63 4.38 7.39 6.69
C VAL A 63 3.01 8.01 6.97
N SER A 64 2.95 9.11 7.75
CA SER A 64 1.69 9.80 8.04
C SER A 64 1.03 10.39 6.79
N GLU A 65 1.83 10.87 5.84
CA GLU A 65 1.35 11.43 4.57
C GLU A 65 0.67 10.40 3.67
N LEU A 66 0.95 9.10 3.84
CA LEU A 66 0.33 8.04 3.03
C LEU A 66 -1.20 8.00 3.15
N LYS A 67 -1.78 8.53 4.24
CA LYS A 67 -3.24 8.67 4.39
C LYS A 67 -3.87 9.58 3.33
N ASN A 68 -3.06 10.41 2.66
CA ASN A 68 -3.49 11.35 1.62
C ASN A 68 -3.42 10.73 0.20
N LEU A 69 -3.10 9.44 0.08
CA LEU A 69 -3.10 8.74 -1.20
C LEU A 69 -4.52 8.70 -1.80
N SER A 70 -4.63 9.05 -3.07
CA SER A 70 -5.88 9.03 -3.84
C SER A 70 -5.84 7.97 -4.94
N SER A 71 -7.00 7.59 -5.48
CA SER A 71 -7.08 6.75 -6.68
C SER A 71 -6.66 7.46 -7.97
N ASN A 72 -6.55 8.80 -7.95
CA ASN A 72 -6.02 9.55 -9.09
C ASN A 72 -4.52 9.28 -9.27
N GLU A 73 -4.14 8.57 -10.33
CA GLU A 73 -2.75 8.14 -10.59
C GLU A 73 -1.74 9.29 -10.56
N ARG A 74 -2.10 10.47 -11.09
CA ARG A 74 -1.18 11.62 -11.13
C ARG A 74 -0.92 12.16 -9.72
N ARG A 75 -1.97 12.31 -8.90
CA ARG A 75 -1.85 12.77 -7.51
C ARG A 75 -1.15 11.71 -6.65
N GLN A 76 -1.49 10.45 -6.84
CA GLN A 76 -0.86 9.30 -6.18
C GLN A 76 0.64 9.30 -6.44
N ARG A 77 1.05 9.33 -7.72
CA ARG A 77 2.46 9.34 -8.10
C ARG A 77 3.20 10.56 -7.53
N ALA A 78 2.60 11.75 -7.59
CA ALA A 78 3.22 12.97 -7.04
C ALA A 78 3.46 12.86 -5.53
N LEU A 79 2.52 12.30 -4.77
CA LEU A 79 2.68 12.08 -3.33
C LEU A 79 3.78 11.04 -3.05
N LEU A 80 3.80 9.93 -3.79
CA LEU A 80 4.86 8.92 -3.67
C LEU A 80 6.24 9.48 -4.02
N GLU A 81 6.35 10.32 -5.05
CA GLU A 81 7.60 10.96 -5.44
C GLU A 81 8.09 11.90 -4.34
N LYS A 82 7.20 12.68 -3.73
CA LYS A 82 7.52 13.51 -2.56
C LYS A 82 8.03 12.67 -1.38
N ILE A 83 7.31 11.60 -1.03
CA ILE A 83 7.71 10.69 0.05
C ILE A 83 9.08 10.05 -0.24
N ALA A 84 9.32 9.62 -1.47
CA ALA A 84 10.61 9.08 -1.88
C ALA A 84 11.72 10.13 -1.82
N GLU A 85 11.45 11.39 -2.17
CA GLU A 85 12.41 12.48 -2.03
C GLU A 85 12.79 12.71 -0.56
N ASP A 86 11.79 12.79 0.33
CA ASP A 86 11.97 13.02 1.76
C ASP A 86 12.70 11.85 2.45
N THR A 87 12.50 10.62 1.95
CA THR A 87 13.08 9.39 2.53
C THR A 87 14.36 8.92 1.82
N VAL A 88 15.00 9.80 1.04
CA VAL A 88 16.31 9.54 0.44
C VAL A 88 17.37 10.47 1.03
N CYS A 89 18.49 9.87 1.46
CA CYS A 89 19.67 10.57 1.96
C CYS A 89 20.22 11.55 0.89
N THR A 90 20.32 12.85 1.21
CA THR A 90 20.99 13.84 0.35
C THR A 90 22.50 13.76 0.57
N ARG A 91 23.27 13.47 -0.49
CA ARG A 91 24.73 13.39 -0.42
C ARG A 91 25.39 14.10 -1.60
N GLU A 92 26.43 14.88 -1.33
CA GLU A 92 27.22 15.57 -2.36
C GLU A 92 28.05 14.62 -3.23
N ASP A 93 28.47 13.46 -2.70
CA ASP A 93 29.28 12.46 -3.43
C ASP A 93 28.45 11.46 -4.25
N TRP A 94 27.13 11.67 -4.35
CA TRP A 94 26.27 10.82 -5.15
C TRP A 94 26.45 11.07 -6.64
N LYS A 95 26.88 10.03 -7.37
CA LYS A 95 26.85 10.00 -8.84
C LYS A 95 25.44 9.87 -9.43
N TYR A 96 24.40 9.66 -8.62
CA TYR A 96 22.99 9.56 -9.03
C TYR A 96 22.16 10.59 -8.25
N PRO A 97 21.84 11.76 -8.83
CA PRO A 97 21.00 12.75 -8.16
C PRO A 97 19.58 12.20 -7.95
N HIS A 98 18.91 12.68 -6.90
CA HIS A 98 17.53 12.33 -6.48
C HIS A 98 16.56 12.14 -7.66
N ARG A 99 16.65 13.03 -8.67
CA ARG A 99 15.86 13.02 -9.92
C ARG A 99 15.82 11.69 -10.68
N THR A 100 16.81 10.82 -10.51
CA THR A 100 16.89 9.52 -11.22
C THR A 100 16.52 8.32 -10.35
N GLN A 101 16.55 8.47 -9.03
CA GLN A 101 16.23 7.40 -8.10
C GLN A 101 14.76 7.44 -7.70
N VAL A 102 14.23 8.64 -7.45
CA VAL A 102 12.86 8.86 -6.99
C VAL A 102 11.83 8.19 -7.92
N PRO A 103 11.83 8.42 -9.25
CA PRO A 103 10.88 7.75 -10.12
C PRO A 103 10.98 6.22 -10.08
N LYS A 104 12.20 5.68 -9.93
CA LYS A 104 12.44 4.23 -9.88
C LYS A 104 11.98 3.60 -8.56
N ILE A 105 12.15 4.31 -7.46
CA ILE A 105 11.67 3.91 -6.14
C ILE A 105 10.14 3.85 -6.18
N VAL A 106 9.50 4.89 -6.74
CA VAL A 106 8.04 4.93 -6.90
C VAL A 106 7.53 3.81 -7.81
N GLU A 107 8.17 3.56 -8.96
CA GLU A 107 7.83 2.45 -9.84
C GLU A 107 7.98 1.09 -9.16
N LYS A 108 9.03 0.92 -8.34
CA LYS A 108 9.23 -0.28 -7.54
C LYS A 108 8.07 -0.47 -6.56
N TRP A 109 7.68 0.57 -5.82
CA TRP A 109 6.56 0.48 -4.87
C TRP A 109 5.24 0.14 -5.57
N LEU A 110 4.93 0.78 -6.70
CA LEU A 110 3.72 0.49 -7.48
C LEU A 110 3.70 -0.97 -7.96
N THR A 111 4.84 -1.47 -8.44
CA THR A 111 4.97 -2.85 -8.91
C THR A 111 4.80 -3.86 -7.76
N GLU A 112 5.44 -3.61 -6.62
CA GLU A 112 5.33 -4.45 -5.43
C GLU A 112 3.90 -4.44 -4.86
N ALA A 113 3.23 -3.27 -4.85
CA ALA A 113 1.85 -3.15 -4.41
C ALA A 113 0.90 -3.92 -5.32
N LYS A 114 1.10 -3.87 -6.64
CA LYS A 114 0.30 -4.64 -7.59
C LYS A 114 0.48 -6.15 -7.41
N ALA A 115 1.71 -6.61 -7.23
CA ALA A 115 2.00 -8.02 -6.97
C ALA A 115 1.38 -8.50 -5.64
N LEU A 116 1.36 -7.64 -4.62
CA LEU A 116 0.71 -7.93 -3.34
C LEU A 116 -0.81 -8.03 -3.49
N GLU A 117 -1.43 -7.08 -4.19
CA GLU A 117 -2.87 -7.10 -4.50
C GLU A 117 -3.26 -8.39 -5.22
N GLU A 118 -2.54 -8.76 -6.30
CA GLU A 118 -2.77 -9.99 -7.05
C GLU A 118 -2.63 -11.24 -6.16
N THR A 119 -1.68 -11.23 -5.24
CA THR A 119 -1.50 -12.33 -4.27
C THR A 119 -2.68 -12.43 -3.32
N ILE A 120 -3.17 -11.30 -2.79
CA ILE A 120 -4.33 -11.27 -1.89
C ILE A 120 -5.57 -11.78 -2.61
N LEU A 121 -5.86 -11.28 -3.81
CA LEU A 121 -6.99 -11.73 -4.62
C LEU A 121 -6.91 -13.22 -4.94
N MET A 122 -5.71 -13.73 -5.26
CA MET A 122 -5.49 -15.16 -5.46
C MET A 122 -5.78 -15.97 -4.18
N VAL A 123 -5.37 -15.48 -3.00
CA VAL A 123 -5.65 -16.15 -1.73
C VAL A 123 -7.16 -16.16 -1.44
N LEU A 124 -7.83 -15.01 -1.58
CA LEU A 124 -9.27 -14.86 -1.35
C LEU A 124 -10.09 -15.76 -2.29
N SER A 125 -9.70 -15.87 -3.56
CA SER A 125 -10.37 -16.76 -4.52
C SER A 125 -10.24 -18.26 -4.19
N LYS A 126 -9.27 -18.64 -3.37
CA LYS A 126 -9.04 -20.03 -2.93
C LYS A 126 -9.62 -20.32 -1.54
N GLN A 127 -10.09 -19.30 -0.82
CA GLN A 127 -10.75 -19.51 0.46
C GLN A 127 -12.11 -20.18 0.22
N ALA A 128 -12.37 -21.28 0.93
CA ALA A 128 -13.69 -21.87 0.95
C ALA A 128 -14.69 -20.82 1.45
N LYS A 129 -15.80 -20.62 0.72
CA LYS A 129 -16.89 -19.76 1.18
C LYS A 129 -17.29 -20.26 2.57
N ARG A 130 -17.27 -19.38 3.58
CA ARG A 130 -17.59 -19.74 4.96
C ARG A 130 -19.03 -20.25 5.00
N GLU A 131 -19.22 -21.50 5.42
CA GLU A 131 -20.53 -21.97 5.84
C GLU A 131 -20.82 -21.34 7.20
N TYR A 132 -21.84 -20.49 7.27
CA TYR A 132 -22.34 -20.00 8.56
C TYR A 132 -22.86 -21.18 9.37
N THR A 133 -22.57 -21.17 10.67
CA THR A 133 -23.14 -22.16 11.58
C THR A 133 -24.63 -21.90 11.78
N ASP A 134 -25.42 -22.95 12.09
CA ASP A 134 -26.87 -22.83 12.28
C ASP A 134 -27.27 -21.77 13.33
N ASP A 135 -26.40 -21.51 14.31
CA ASP A 135 -26.60 -20.48 15.33
C ASP A 135 -26.41 -19.05 14.81
N GLU A 136 -25.53 -18.83 13.83
CA GLU A 136 -25.34 -17.53 13.16
C GLU A 136 -26.50 -17.23 12.18
N CYS A 137 -27.11 -18.28 11.62
CA CYS A 137 -28.26 -18.17 10.71
C CYS A 137 -29.59 -17.83 11.40
N LYS A 138 -29.69 -17.92 12.73
CA LYS A 138 -30.94 -17.65 13.48
C LYS A 138 -31.46 -16.22 13.34
N TYR A 139 -30.58 -15.28 13.01
CA TYR A 139 -30.93 -13.86 12.86
C TYR A 139 -31.09 -13.41 11.41
N ALA A 140 -30.81 -14.29 10.44
CA ALA A 140 -30.97 -13.98 9.02
C ALA A 140 -32.39 -14.33 8.56
N ALA A 141 -33.11 -13.34 8.04
CA ALA A 141 -34.54 -13.44 7.70
C ALA A 141 -34.88 -14.48 6.59
N HIS A 142 -33.88 -15.02 5.89
CA HIS A 142 -34.08 -16.00 4.83
C HIS A 142 -33.05 -17.15 4.92
N GLN A 143 -33.59 -18.37 5.04
CA GLN A 143 -32.98 -19.71 4.99
C GLN A 143 -31.53 -19.79 4.47
N CYS A 144 -30.61 -20.08 5.38
CA CYS A 144 -29.23 -20.43 5.07
C CYS A 144 -29.12 -21.71 4.22
N LYS A 145 -28.66 -21.53 2.98
CA LYS A 145 -27.71 -22.41 2.28
C LYS A 145 -27.09 -21.59 1.16
N TYR A 146 -25.81 -21.27 1.33
CA TYR A 146 -24.97 -20.49 0.41
C TYR A 146 -25.63 -19.23 -0.16
N THR A 147 -25.45 -18.09 0.51
CA THR A 147 -25.63 -16.81 -0.18
C THR A 147 -24.35 -16.53 -0.97
N ASP A 148 -24.45 -16.51 -2.30
CA ASP A 148 -23.33 -16.17 -3.18
C ASP A 148 -22.72 -14.80 -2.88
N ASP A 149 -23.46 -13.96 -2.14
CA ASP A 149 -23.19 -12.55 -1.85
C ASP A 149 -22.70 -12.30 -0.39
N ALA A 150 -22.28 -13.34 0.34
CA ALA A 150 -21.90 -13.22 1.76
C ALA A 150 -20.64 -12.37 2.04
N TYR A 151 -19.94 -11.87 1.02
CA TYR A 151 -18.77 -11.02 1.21
C TYR A 151 -19.13 -9.57 1.58
N ASP A 152 -20.36 -9.10 1.32
CA ASP A 152 -20.62 -7.66 1.32
C ASP A 152 -21.27 -7.08 2.59
N ALA A 153 -21.89 -7.89 3.46
CA ALA A 153 -22.68 -7.32 4.57
C ALA A 153 -21.96 -7.28 5.93
N ASP A 154 -21.20 -8.31 6.30
CA ASP A 154 -20.75 -8.47 7.70
C ASP A 154 -19.25 -8.23 7.94
N TYR A 155 -18.43 -8.10 6.89
CA TYR A 155 -16.98 -7.91 7.06
C TYR A 155 -16.59 -6.53 7.63
N TRP A 156 -17.53 -5.58 7.67
CA TRP A 156 -17.34 -4.23 8.22
C TRP A 156 -18.09 -3.98 9.54
N SER A 157 -18.56 -5.01 10.25
CA SER A 157 -19.21 -4.83 11.57
C SER A 157 -18.23 -4.68 12.75
N ILE A 158 -16.93 -4.47 12.50
CA ILE A 158 -15.97 -4.17 13.57
C ILE A 158 -15.86 -2.65 13.76
N VAL A 159 -16.71 -2.17 14.68
CA VAL A 159 -16.67 -0.95 15.51
C VAL A 159 -16.96 0.40 14.85
#